data_AF-A0A4V0XKC2-F1
#
_entry.id   AF-A0A4V0XKC2-F1
#
_cell.length_a   1.000
_cell.length_b   1.000
_cell.length_c   1.000
_cell.angle_alpha   90.00
_cell.angle_beta   90.00
_cell.angle_gamma   90.00
#
_symmetry.space_group_name_H-M   'P 1'
#
loop_
_entity.id
_entity.type
_entity.pdbx_description
1 polymer ?
#
loop_
_entity_poly.entity_id
_entity_poly.type
_entity_poly.pdbx_seq_one_letter_code
_entity_poly.pdbx_strand_id
1 'polypeptide(L)'
;MSDRFFIPGILPPVYRREADGRLVEVVPATPCPELLTEEEAIRYLRLDIIDVESPEETLRRYRKQGLVRGTQVGKCVRYRRQELERFLERITESNPR
;
A
#
# COMPACT_ATOMS: atom_id res chain seq x y z
N MET A 1 -3.26 12.36 -22.63
CA MET A 1 -2.09 12.53 -21.74
C MET A 1 -2.62 13.04 -20.43
N SER A 2 -2.96 12.13 -19.53
CA SER A 2 -3.59 12.49 -18.27
C SER A 2 -2.49 12.73 -17.25
N ASP A 3 -2.30 13.99 -16.89
CA ASP A 3 -1.49 14.41 -15.76
C ASP A 3 -1.93 13.60 -14.54
N ARG A 4 -1.04 12.68 -14.14
CA ARG A 4 -1.20 11.90 -12.91
C ARG A 4 -1.14 12.89 -11.77
N PHE A 5 -2.19 12.92 -10.97
CA PHE A 5 -2.25 13.63 -9.70
C PHE A 5 -0.98 13.36 -8.89
N PHE A 6 -0.05 14.31 -8.92
CA PHE A 6 1.07 14.39 -8.00
C PHE A 6 0.42 14.67 -6.64
N ILE A 7 0.22 13.64 -5.83
CA ILE A 7 -0.13 13.85 -4.42
C ILE A 7 1.17 14.38 -3.80
N PRO A 8 1.28 15.70 -3.51
CA PRO A 8 2.47 16.18 -2.86
C PRO A 8 2.51 15.46 -1.52
N GLY A 9 3.67 14.88 -1.19
CA GLY A 9 3.92 14.50 0.20
C GLY A 9 3.49 15.67 1.06
N ILE A 10 2.72 15.40 2.12
CA ILE A 10 2.22 16.43 3.05
C ILE A 10 3.40 17.17 3.74
N LEU A 11 4.62 16.68 3.54
CA LEU A 11 5.88 17.22 4.04
C LEU A 11 6.67 17.91 2.92
N PRO A 12 7.37 19.02 3.23
CA PRO A 12 8.26 19.68 2.28
C PRO A 12 9.40 18.72 1.84
N PRO A 13 9.98 18.92 0.64
CA PRO A 13 11.13 18.15 0.18
C PRO A 13 12.29 18.30 1.19
N VAL A 14 12.85 17.16 1.63
CA VAL A 14 13.93 17.14 2.61
C VAL A 14 15.24 17.00 1.84
N TYR A 15 16.14 17.97 1.93
CA TYR A 15 17.44 17.87 1.25
C TYR A 15 18.51 17.32 2.21
N ARG A 16 19.27 16.32 1.76
CA ARG A 16 20.46 15.82 2.46
C ARG A 16 21.70 16.23 1.70
N ARG A 17 22.71 16.71 2.43
CA ARG A 17 24.05 16.95 1.87
C ARG A 17 24.85 15.66 1.92
N GLU A 18 25.27 15.18 0.76
CA GLU A 18 26.14 14.01 0.62
C GLU A 18 27.60 14.38 0.95
N ALA A 19 28.45 13.36 1.16
CA ALA A 19 29.85 13.54 1.54
C ALA A 19 30.68 14.33 0.50
N ASP A 20 30.24 14.33 -0.76
CA ASP A 20 30.84 15.08 -1.87
C ASP A 20 30.33 16.54 -2.00
N GLY A 21 29.44 16.97 -1.09
CA GLY A 21 28.88 18.32 -1.05
C GLY A 21 27.63 18.53 -1.89
N ARG A 22 27.14 17.52 -2.63
CA ARG A 22 25.89 17.62 -3.41
C ARG A 22 24.67 17.65 -2.47
N LEU A 23 23.65 18.42 -2.86
CA LEU A 23 22.34 18.38 -2.23
C LEU A 23 21.47 17.37 -2.98
N VAL A 24 21.02 16.34 -2.27
CA VAL A 24 20.11 15.32 -2.80
C VAL A 24 18.74 15.53 -2.17
N GLU A 25 17.72 15.61 -3.02
CA GLU A 25 16.33 15.57 -2.56
C GLU A 25 16.03 14.18 -2.01
N VAL A 26 15.74 14.11 -0.72
CA VAL A 26 15.26 12.94 -0.01
C VAL A 26 13.75 13.05 0.04
N VAL A 27 13.08 12.17 -0.69
CA VAL A 27 11.64 11.98 -0.53
C VAL A 27 11.43 11.38 0.87
N PRO A 28 10.79 12.11 1.81
CA PRO A 28 10.55 11.56 3.13
C PRO A 28 9.64 10.33 2.99
N ALA A 29 9.91 9.27 3.77
CA ALA A 29 9.05 8.11 3.80
C ALA A 29 7.64 8.53 4.23
N THR A 30 6.64 8.29 3.38
CA THR A 30 5.25 8.56 3.74
C THR A 30 4.78 7.50 4.73
N PRO A 31 4.23 7.87 5.90
CA PRO A 31 3.67 6.90 6.82
C PRO A 31 2.53 6.14 6.15
N CYS A 32 2.41 4.84 6.45
CA CYS A 32 1.31 4.02 5.94
C CYS A 32 -0.03 4.55 6.49
N PRO A 33 -0.98 4.95 5.64
CA PRO A 33 -2.25 5.50 6.11
C PRO A 33 -3.11 4.42 6.77
N GLU A 34 -4.00 4.84 7.68
CA GLU A 34 -4.97 3.93 8.33
C GLU A 34 -6.01 3.36 7.37
N LEU A 35 -6.26 4.08 6.28
CA LEU A 35 -7.23 3.71 5.24
C LEU A 35 -6.56 3.78 3.87
N LEU A 36 -6.34 2.60 3.29
CA LEU A 36 -5.57 2.39 2.08
C LEU A 36 -6.46 2.37 0.83
N THR A 37 -5.90 2.86 -0.28
CA THR A 37 -6.38 2.57 -1.64
C THR A 37 -6.18 1.10 -2.00
N GLU A 38 -6.69 0.67 -3.15
CA GLU A 38 -6.40 -0.68 -3.68
C GLU A 38 -4.90 -0.87 -3.97
N GLU A 39 -4.26 0.09 -4.65
CA GLU A 39 -2.83 0.09 -4.94
C GLU A 39 -1.98 0.07 -3.66
N GLU A 40 -2.38 0.84 -2.64
CA GLU A 40 -1.70 0.84 -1.34
C GLU A 40 -1.87 -0.48 -0.61
N ALA A 41 -3.04 -1.11 -0.67
CA ALA A 41 -3.27 -2.43 -0.08
C ALA A 41 -2.45 -3.53 -0.79
N ILE A 42 -2.34 -3.47 -2.11
CA ILE A 42 -1.47 -4.34 -2.92
C ILE A 42 -0.02 -4.21 -2.47
N ARG A 43 0.49 -2.98 -2.35
CA ARG A 43 1.85 -2.70 -1.88
C ARG A 43 2.05 -3.12 -0.42
N TYR A 44 1.05 -2.91 0.44
CA TYR A 44 1.10 -3.32 1.84
C TYR A 44 1.26 -4.83 1.98
N LEU A 45 0.50 -5.59 1.19
CA LEU A 45 0.57 -7.06 1.14
C LEU A 45 1.70 -7.58 0.25
N ARG A 46 2.46 -6.69 -0.40
CA ARG A 46 3.55 -7.01 -1.33
C ARG A 46 3.12 -7.94 -2.48
N LEU A 47 1.87 -7.80 -2.92
CA LEU A 47 1.35 -8.54 -4.07
C LEU A 47 1.96 -8.05 -5.40
N ASP A 48 2.57 -6.88 -5.40
CA ASP A 48 3.24 -6.23 -6.54
C ASP A 48 4.65 -6.76 -6.84
N ILE A 49 5.28 -7.47 -5.89
CA ILE A 49 6.65 -7.97 -6.04
C ILE A 49 6.73 -9.50 -6.21
N ILE A 50 5.61 -10.18 -6.05
CA ILE A 50 5.47 -11.60 -6.35
C ILE A 50 5.12 -11.72 -7.83
N ASP A 51 5.62 -12.75 -8.50
CA ASP A 51 5.40 -13.00 -9.93
C ASP A 51 3.95 -13.46 -10.19
N VAL A 52 3.01 -12.56 -9.92
CA VAL A 52 1.57 -12.75 -10.06
C VAL A 52 1.10 -11.84 -11.18
N GLU A 53 0.47 -12.45 -12.18
CA GLU A 53 0.03 -11.80 -13.43
C GLU A 53 -0.92 -10.61 -13.20
N SER A 54 -1.73 -10.65 -12.14
CA SER A 54 -2.53 -9.51 -11.67
C SER A 54 -2.65 -9.46 -10.14
N PRO A 55 -1.93 -8.54 -9.48
CA PRO A 55 -2.05 -8.29 -8.04
C PRO A 55 -3.46 -7.86 -7.62
N GLU A 56 -4.18 -7.13 -8.47
CA GLU A 56 -5.55 -6.65 -8.24
C GLU A 56 -6.54 -7.81 -8.17
N GLU A 57 -6.47 -8.76 -9.11
CA GLU A 57 -7.36 -9.92 -9.09
C GLU A 57 -7.06 -10.83 -7.88
N THR A 58 -5.81 -10.88 -7.43
CA THR A 58 -5.45 -11.58 -6.19
C THR A 58 -6.07 -10.93 -4.96
N LEU A 59 -5.98 -9.60 -4.81
CA LEU A 59 -6.64 -8.89 -3.72
C LEU A 59 -8.16 -9.03 -3.79
N ARG A 60 -8.74 -8.98 -4.99
CA ARG A 60 -10.17 -9.21 -5.23
C ARG A 60 -10.58 -10.63 -4.86
N ARG A 61 -9.75 -11.64 -5.15
CA ARG A 61 -9.98 -13.03 -4.75
C ARG A 61 -10.02 -13.15 -3.24
N TYR A 62 -9.08 -12.56 -2.51
CA TYR A 62 -9.09 -12.55 -1.04
C TYR A 62 -10.36 -11.91 -0.48
N ARG A 63 -10.87 -10.84 -1.10
CA ARG A 63 -12.17 -10.26 -0.73
C ARG A 63 -13.35 -11.18 -0.98
N LYS A 64 -13.41 -11.78 -2.16
CA LYS A 64 -14.49 -12.72 -2.52
C LYS A 64 -14.54 -13.94 -1.61
N GLN A 65 -13.37 -14.39 -1.15
CA GLN A 65 -13.23 -15.48 -0.18
C GLN A 65 -13.55 -15.06 1.26
N GLY A 66 -13.84 -13.78 1.51
CA GLY A 66 -14.08 -13.25 2.86
C GLY A 66 -12.82 -13.14 3.73
N LEU A 67 -11.63 -13.33 3.15
CA LEU A 67 -10.36 -13.24 3.85
C LEU A 67 -9.99 -11.79 4.14
N VAL A 68 -10.22 -10.87 3.20
CA VAL A 68 -9.98 -9.44 3.38
C VAL A 68 -11.30 -8.68 3.29
N ARG A 69 -11.56 -7.77 4.23
CA ARG A 69 -12.75 -6.92 4.21
C ARG A 69 -12.42 -5.54 3.64
N GLY A 70 -13.13 -5.16 2.59
CA GLY A 70 -13.14 -3.78 2.09
C GLY A 70 -14.17 -2.94 2.83
N THR A 71 -13.88 -1.66 3.00
CA THR A 71 -14.80 -0.64 3.54
C THR A 71 -15.25 0.26 2.39
N GLN A 72 -16.56 0.35 2.15
CA GLN A 72 -17.10 1.28 1.15
C GLN A 72 -17.01 2.71 1.68
N VAL A 73 -16.31 3.61 0.96
CA VAL A 73 -16.22 5.03 1.26
C VAL A 73 -16.59 5.82 0.01
N GLY A 74 -17.78 6.43 0.04
CA GLY A 74 -18.36 7.04 -1.15
C GLY A 74 -18.55 6.02 -2.27
N LYS A 75 -17.91 6.25 -3.42
CA LYS A 75 -17.96 5.37 -4.60
C LYS A 75 -16.83 4.35 -4.67
N CYS A 76 -15.87 4.40 -3.74
CA CYS A 76 -14.67 3.56 -3.78
C CYS A 76 -14.66 2.56 -2.63
N VAL A 77 -14.05 1.40 -2.86
CA VAL A 77 -13.67 0.49 -1.78
C VAL A 77 -12.28 0.87 -1.27
N ARG A 78 -12.13 0.93 0.04
CA ARG A 78 -10.89 1.20 0.76
C ARG A 78 -10.58 0.04 1.71
N TYR A 79 -9.34 -0.04 2.15
CA TYR A 79 -8.88 -1.12 3.03
C TYR A 79 -8.33 -0.52 4.30
N ARG A 80 -8.87 -0.90 5.46
CA ARG A 80 -8.27 -0.47 6.72
C ARG A 80 -6.97 -1.21 6.94
N ARG A 81 -5.91 -0.52 7.38
CA ARG A 81 -4.61 -1.14 7.72
C ARG A 81 -4.78 -2.33 8.66
N GLN A 82 -5.53 -2.13 9.74
CA GLN A 82 -5.84 -3.15 10.73
C GLN A 82 -6.52 -4.41 10.13
N GLU A 83 -7.32 -4.27 9.06
CA GLU A 83 -7.95 -5.43 8.43
C GLU A 83 -6.97 -6.26 7.60
N LEU A 84 -5.97 -5.60 7.00
CA LEU A 84 -4.88 -6.28 6.31
C LEU A 84 -3.94 -6.96 7.31
N GLU A 85 -3.68 -6.33 8.46
CA GLU A 85 -2.92 -6.94 9.57
C GLU A 85 -3.58 -8.21 10.08
N ARG A 86 -4.87 -8.15 10.42
CA ARG A 86 -5.66 -9.32 10.83
C ARG A 86 -5.72 -10.42 9.79
N PHE A 87 -5.63 -10.07 8.51
CA PHE A 87 -5.53 -11.04 7.42
C PHE A 87 -4.20 -11.77 7.46
N LEU A 88 -3.08 -11.05 7.61
CA LEU A 88 -1.76 -11.65 7.75
C LEU A 88 -1.66 -12.52 9.00
N GLU A 89 -2.14 -12.03 10.15
CA GLU A 89 -2.21 -12.79 11.41
C GLU A 89 -2.93 -14.13 11.20
N ARG A 90 -4.13 -14.12 10.60
CA ARG A 90 -4.90 -15.34 10.34
C ARG A 90 -4.18 -16.30 9.39
N ILE A 91 -3.48 -15.80 8.37
CA ILE A 91 -2.70 -16.66 7.47
C ILE A 91 -1.54 -17.30 8.22
N THR A 92 -0.82 -16.53 9.03
CA THR A 92 0.30 -17.02 9.82
C THR A 92 -0.15 -18.08 10.84
N GLU A 93 -1.30 -17.88 11.49
CA GLU A 93 -1.86 -18.85 12.44
C GLU A 93 -2.34 -20.15 11.76
N SER A 94 -3.00 -20.04 10.61
CA SER A 94 -3.59 -21.19 9.92
C SER A 94 -2.60 -22.00 9.08
N ASN A 95 -1.49 -21.39 8.65
CA ASN A 95 -0.50 -22.02 7.78
C ASN A 95 0.88 -21.36 7.98
N PRO A 96 1.54 -21.57 9.14
CA PRO A 96 2.90 -21.11 9.35
C PRO A 96 3.83 -21.88 8.39
N ARG A 97 4.59 -21.15 7.56
CA ARG A 97 5.62 -21.70 6.66
C ARG A 97 6.99 -21.17 7.03
#